data_AF-C8NHV9-F1
#
_entry.id   AF-C8NHV9-F1
#
_cell.length_a   1.000
_cell.length_b   1.000
_cell.length_c   1.000
_cell.angle_alpha   90.00
_cell.angle_beta   90.00
_cell.angle_gamma   90.00
#
_symmetry.space_group_name_H-M   'P 1'
#
loop_
_entity.id
_entity.type
_entity.pdbx_description
1 polymer ?
#
loop_
_entity_poly.entity_id
_entity_poly.type
_entity_poly.pdbx_seq_one_letter_code
_entity_poly.pdbx_strand_id
1 'polypeptide(L)'
;MKKMEQQKHQEQKTKEELKKQLIQLETTPLLEILKAKLGISGKFRDEYLKHLLKSVIDELCNQKGITLNPESYHHIDFIVDYAAFRYDNRDNNIIMPKHLQYRLNNLLLENLRGKDNVE
;
A
#
# COMPACT_ATOMS: atom_id res chain seq x y z
N MET A 1 -19.15 5.73 38.57
CA MET A 1 -19.70 5.16 37.32
C MET A 1 -19.41 6.04 36.09
N LYS A 2 -19.79 7.33 36.06
CA LYS A 2 -19.58 8.24 34.90
C LYS A 2 -18.13 8.36 34.36
N LYS A 3 -17.13 8.33 35.24
CA LYS A 3 -15.69 8.37 34.83
C LYS A 3 -15.28 7.16 33.98
N MET A 4 -15.87 5.99 34.25
CA MET A 4 -15.53 4.74 33.59
C MET A 4 -16.18 4.63 32.20
N GLU A 5 -17.35 5.25 32.01
CA GLU A 5 -18.01 5.36 30.70
C GLU A 5 -17.31 6.37 29.80
N GLN A 6 -16.85 7.51 30.34
CA GLN A 6 -16.06 8.50 29.61
C GLN A 6 -14.73 7.91 29.13
N GLN A 7 -14.04 7.14 29.99
CA GLN A 7 -12.79 6.47 29.61
C GLN A 7 -12.98 5.44 28.47
N LYS A 8 -14.02 4.62 28.54
CA LYS A 8 -14.33 3.66 27.47
C LYS A 8 -14.66 4.35 26.15
N HIS A 9 -15.43 5.44 26.19
CA HIS A 9 -15.78 6.20 24.99
C HIS A 9 -14.56 6.91 24.39
N GLN A 10 -13.63 7.38 25.22
CA GLN A 10 -12.36 7.96 24.79
C GLN A 10 -11.45 6.91 24.14
N GLU A 11 -11.30 5.73 24.76
CA GLU A 11 -10.55 4.61 24.17
C GLU A 11 -11.14 4.12 22.85
N GLN A 12 -12.47 4.07 22.73
CA GLN A 12 -13.14 3.71 21.48
C GLN A 12 -12.83 4.73 20.38
N LYS A 13 -12.88 6.03 20.72
CA LYS A 13 -12.54 7.12 19.80
C LYS A 13 -11.08 7.04 19.35
N THR A 14 -10.14 6.83 20.28
CA THR A 14 -8.71 6.69 19.97
C THR A 14 -8.45 5.47 19.10
N LYS A 15 -9.16 4.35 19.33
CA LYS A 15 -9.07 3.15 18.48
C LYS A 15 -9.65 3.36 17.08
N GLU A 16 -10.71 4.15 16.93
CA GLU A 16 -11.25 4.54 15.62
C GLU A 16 -10.35 5.52 14.88
N GLU A 17 -9.71 6.45 15.59
CA GLU A 17 -8.73 7.40 15.05
C GLU A 17 -7.45 6.68 14.62
N LEU A 18 -6.98 5.72 15.43
CA LEU A 18 -5.88 4.81 15.08
C LEU A 18 -6.24 3.90 13.91
N LYS A 19 -7.48 3.42 13.80
CA LYS A 19 -7.95 2.68 12.62
C LYS A 19 -8.00 3.58 11.38
N LYS A 20 -8.43 4.83 11.51
CA LYS A 20 -8.38 5.81 10.42
C LYS A 20 -6.94 6.12 9.98
N GLN A 21 -6.01 6.22 10.93
CA GLN A 21 -4.58 6.39 10.67
C GLN A 21 -3.93 5.14 10.06
N LEU A 22 -4.28 3.93 10.52
CA LEU A 22 -3.79 2.68 9.90
C LEU A 22 -4.38 2.45 8.49
N ILE A 23 -5.57 2.98 8.20
CA ILE A 23 -6.16 3.00 6.86
C ILE A 23 -5.52 4.10 5.99
N GLN A 24 -4.85 5.08 6.60
CA GLN A 24 -3.98 6.05 5.94
C GLN A 24 -2.55 5.50 5.76
N LEU A 25 -2.40 4.40 5.03
CA LEU A 25 -1.44 4.53 3.93
C LEU A 25 -2.11 5.52 2.99
N GLU A 26 -1.87 6.83 3.15
CA GLU A 26 -2.65 7.82 2.42
C GLU A 26 -2.53 7.51 0.92
N THR A 27 -3.58 6.92 0.35
CA THR A 27 -3.62 6.65 -1.07
C THR A 27 -3.56 7.95 -1.87
N THR A 28 -3.72 9.10 -1.22
CA THR A 28 -3.63 10.43 -1.82
C THR A 28 -2.19 10.74 -2.31
N PRO A 29 -1.13 10.73 -1.49
CA PRO A 29 0.26 10.73 -1.96
C PRO A 29 0.56 9.70 -3.04
N LEU A 30 0.18 8.44 -2.84
CA LEU A 30 0.44 7.37 -3.82
C LEU A 30 -0.28 7.60 -5.15
N LEU A 31 -1.51 8.13 -5.11
CA LEU A 31 -2.30 8.45 -6.29
C LEU A 31 -1.65 9.58 -7.08
N GLU A 32 -1.19 10.64 -6.42
CA GLU A 32 -0.55 11.76 -7.11
C GLU A 32 0.79 11.34 -7.75
N ILE A 33 1.58 10.50 -7.07
CA ILE A 33 2.81 9.93 -7.65
C ILE A 33 2.47 9.02 -8.86
N LEU A 34 1.47 8.15 -8.72
CA LEU A 34 1.01 7.28 -9.81
C LEU A 34 0.50 8.08 -11.01
N LYS A 35 -0.26 9.15 -10.76
CA LYS A 35 -0.77 10.07 -11.79
C LYS A 35 0.37 10.78 -12.51
N ALA A 36 1.34 11.31 -11.77
CA ALA A 36 2.54 11.91 -12.34
C ALA A 36 3.29 10.91 -13.22
N LYS A 37 3.46 9.66 -12.76
CA LYS A 37 4.13 8.59 -13.53
C LYS A 37 3.38 8.24 -14.82
N LEU A 38 2.06 8.19 -14.78
CA LEU A 38 1.20 7.87 -15.94
C LEU A 38 0.92 9.07 -16.85
N GLY A 39 1.36 10.28 -16.49
CA GLY A 39 1.05 11.51 -17.22
C GLY A 39 -0.44 11.91 -17.16
N ILE A 40 -1.15 11.57 -16.09
CA ILE A 40 -2.59 11.81 -15.92
C ILE A 40 -2.82 13.03 -15.01
N SER A 41 -3.39 14.11 -15.54
CA SER A 41 -3.73 15.32 -14.76
C SER A 41 -5.21 15.36 -14.32
N GLY A 42 -6.10 14.67 -15.02
CA GLY A 42 -7.54 14.66 -14.74
C GLY A 42 -7.92 13.77 -13.54
N LYS A 43 -9.18 13.90 -13.10
CA LYS A 43 -9.75 13.13 -11.97
C LYS A 43 -10.64 11.95 -12.37
N PHE A 44 -10.96 11.82 -13.65
CA PHE A 44 -11.89 10.80 -14.16
C PHE A 44 -11.46 9.35 -13.82
N ARG A 45 -10.15 9.11 -13.69
CA ARG A 45 -9.59 7.78 -13.40
C ARG A 45 -9.18 7.59 -11.94
N ASP A 46 -9.37 8.59 -11.08
CA ASP A 46 -8.84 8.55 -9.71
C ASP A 46 -9.38 7.36 -8.92
N GLU A 47 -10.66 7.01 -9.09
CA GLU A 47 -11.26 5.86 -8.42
C GLU A 47 -10.63 4.54 -8.86
N TYR A 48 -10.41 4.37 -10.16
CA TYR A 48 -9.75 3.18 -10.71
C TYR A 48 -8.29 3.08 -10.27
N LEU A 49 -7.54 4.19 -10.30
CA LEU A 49 -6.15 4.23 -9.85
C LEU A 49 -6.04 3.93 -8.34
N LYS A 50 -6.95 4.45 -7.53
CA LYS A 50 -7.05 4.09 -6.09
C LYS A 50 -7.35 2.61 -5.90
N HIS A 51 -8.23 2.04 -6.73
CA HIS A 51 -8.52 0.60 -6.68
C HIS A 51 -7.28 -0.24 -7.00
N LEU A 52 -6.51 0.13 -8.03
CA LEU A 52 -5.26 -0.56 -8.38
C LEU A 52 -4.22 -0.49 -7.26
N LEU A 53 -4.02 0.68 -6.66
CA LEU A 53 -3.12 0.84 -5.51
C LEU A 53 -3.54 -0.06 -4.35
N LYS A 54 -4.83 -0.06 -3.98
CA LYS A 54 -5.37 -0.91 -2.93
C LYS A 54 -5.19 -2.39 -3.24
N SER A 55 -5.47 -2.81 -4.47
CA SER A 55 -5.29 -4.19 -4.92
C SER A 55 -3.83 -4.64 -4.85
N VAL A 56 -2.88 -3.78 -5.22
CA VAL A 56 -1.44 -4.07 -5.10
C VAL A 56 -1.03 -4.21 -3.63
N ILE A 57 -1.46 -3.28 -2.77
CA ILE A 57 -1.16 -3.34 -1.33
C ILE A 57 -1.74 -4.61 -0.71
N ASP A 58 -2.99 -4.94 -1.03
CA ASP A 58 -3.68 -6.14 -0.56
C ASP A 58 -2.93 -7.42 -0.97
N GLU A 59 -2.50 -7.52 -2.24
CA GLU A 59 -1.70 -8.64 -2.70
C GLU A 59 -0.37 -8.76 -1.94
N LEU A 60 0.35 -7.66 -1.77
CA LEU A 60 1.66 -7.68 -1.10
C LEU A 60 1.52 -8.10 0.36
N CYS A 61 0.56 -7.54 1.09
CA CYS A 61 0.37 -7.83 2.51
C CYS A 61 -0.30 -9.18 2.76
N ASN A 62 -1.46 -9.41 2.13
CA ASN A 62 -2.33 -10.53 2.51
C ASN A 62 -2.04 -11.82 1.75
N GLN A 63 -1.55 -11.72 0.50
CA GLN A 63 -1.24 -12.92 -0.30
C GLN A 63 0.24 -13.28 -0.22
N LYS A 64 1.14 -12.28 -0.24
CA LYS A 64 2.61 -12.50 -0.23
C LYS A 64 3.23 -12.36 1.15
N GLY A 65 2.50 -11.88 2.15
CA GLY A 65 2.97 -11.76 3.53
C GLY A 65 4.09 -10.74 3.71
N ILE A 66 4.19 -9.74 2.84
CA ILE A 66 5.18 -8.67 2.88
C ILE A 66 4.69 -7.56 3.81
N THR A 67 5.48 -7.22 4.82
CA THR A 67 5.22 -6.04 5.65
C THR A 67 5.72 -4.79 4.92
N LEU A 68 4.81 -3.88 4.57
CA LEU A 68 5.16 -2.64 3.90
C LEU A 68 5.56 -1.55 4.91
N ASN A 69 6.74 -0.94 4.71
CA ASN A 69 7.17 0.23 5.46
C ASN A 69 6.76 1.52 4.71
N PRO A 70 5.85 2.34 5.25
CA PRO A 70 5.39 3.58 4.61
C PRO A 70 6.46 4.69 4.57
N GLU A 71 7.56 4.55 5.32
CA GLU A 71 8.68 5.50 5.31
C GLU A 71 9.79 5.08 4.33
N SER A 72 9.70 3.88 3.76
CA SER A 72 10.68 3.37 2.80
C SER A 72 10.30 3.79 1.37
N TYR A 73 11.08 4.71 0.79
CA TYR A 73 10.90 5.14 -0.60
C TYR A 73 10.88 3.96 -1.58
N HIS A 74 11.72 2.94 -1.38
CA HIS A 74 11.74 1.78 -2.27
C HIS A 74 10.44 0.94 -2.24
N HIS A 75 9.76 0.87 -1.08
CA HIS A 75 8.45 0.22 -0.96
C HIS A 75 7.37 1.06 -1.65
N ILE A 76 7.36 2.37 -1.38
CA ILE A 76 6.44 3.33 -2.00
C ILE A 76 6.53 3.27 -3.52
N ASP A 77 7.75 3.41 -4.06
CA ASP A 77 8.02 3.36 -5.49
C ASP A 77 7.62 2.02 -6.09
N PHE A 78 7.77 0.91 -5.35
CA PHE A 78 7.41 -0.40 -5.85
C PHE A 78 5.89 -0.54 -6.00
N ILE A 79 5.13 -0.07 -5.01
CA ILE A 79 3.65 -0.07 -5.07
C ILE A 79 3.19 0.75 -6.28
N VAL A 80 3.75 1.93 -6.48
CA VAL A 80 3.42 2.82 -7.60
C VAL A 80 3.76 2.16 -8.93
N ASP A 81 4.96 1.60 -9.08
CA ASP A 81 5.40 0.96 -10.32
C ASP A 81 4.57 -0.28 -10.66
N TYR A 82 4.19 -1.06 -9.63
CA TYR A 82 3.33 -2.22 -9.83
C TYR A 82 1.90 -1.83 -10.19
N ALA A 83 1.35 -0.78 -9.57
CA ALA A 83 0.04 -0.24 -9.96
C ALA A 83 0.06 0.34 -11.39
N ALA A 84 1.13 1.04 -11.79
CA ALA A 84 1.31 1.54 -13.14
C ALA A 84 1.37 0.39 -14.16
N PHE A 85 2.14 -0.66 -13.86
CA PHE A 85 2.19 -1.85 -14.71
C PHE A 85 0.79 -2.46 -14.91
N ARG A 86 -0.01 -2.63 -13.86
CA ARG A 86 -1.39 -3.15 -13.99
C ARG A 86 -2.31 -2.23 -14.78
N TYR A 87 -2.14 -0.92 -14.63
CA TYR A 87 -2.91 0.06 -15.38
C TYR A 87 -2.69 -0.08 -16.89
N ASP A 88 -1.43 -0.25 -17.31
CA ASP A 88 -1.03 -0.42 -18.71
C ASP A 88 -1.38 -1.82 -19.25
N ASN A 89 -1.43 -2.84 -18.38
CA ASN A 89 -1.57 -4.25 -18.75
C ASN A 89 -2.86 -4.86 -18.18
N ARG A 90 -4.01 -4.32 -18.61
CA ARG A 90 -5.34 -4.64 -18.04
C ARG A 90 -5.77 -6.09 -18.21
N ASP A 91 -5.31 -6.74 -19.27
CA ASP A 91 -5.78 -8.08 -19.63
C ASP A 91 -5.00 -9.19 -18.91
N ASN A 92 -4.06 -8.86 -18.00
CA ASN A 92 -3.18 -9.80 -17.28
C ASN A 92 -2.41 -10.81 -18.16
N ASN A 93 -2.45 -10.64 -19.48
CA ASN A 93 -1.81 -11.51 -20.46
C ASN A 93 -0.31 -11.23 -20.62
N ILE A 94 0.19 -10.16 -20.00
CA ILE A 94 1.57 -9.73 -20.08
C ILE A 94 2.28 -10.11 -18.80
N ILE A 95 3.38 -10.85 -18.95
CA ILE A 95 4.25 -11.23 -17.84
C ILE A 95 4.88 -9.97 -17.25
N MET A 96 4.88 -9.87 -15.92
CA MET A 96 5.56 -8.79 -15.19
C MET A 96 6.99 -8.58 -15.72
N PRO A 97 7.42 -7.34 -16.03
CA PRO A 97 8.78 -7.08 -16.48
C PRO A 97 9.83 -7.57 -15.47
N LYS A 98 10.97 -8.09 -15.95
CA LYS A 98 12.02 -8.66 -15.10
C LYS A 98 12.46 -7.72 -13.97
N HIS A 99 12.66 -6.44 -14.24
CA HIS A 99 13.09 -5.47 -13.22
C HIS A 99 12.09 -5.36 -12.06
N LEU A 100 10.79 -5.47 -12.34
CA LEU A 100 9.74 -5.44 -11.33
C LEU A 100 9.69 -6.75 -10.55
N GLN A 101 9.91 -7.90 -11.22
CA GLN A 101 10.07 -9.19 -10.55
C GLN A 101 11.27 -9.18 -9.59
N TYR A 102 12.41 -8.63 -10.00
CA TYR A 102 13.60 -8.51 -9.15
C TYR A 102 13.32 -7.66 -7.91
N ARG A 103 12.62 -6.54 -8.06
CA ARG A 103 12.25 -5.69 -6.92
C ARG A 103 11.28 -6.39 -5.96
N LEU A 104 10.31 -7.14 -6.50
CA LEU A 104 9.42 -7.96 -5.68
C LEU A 104 10.20 -9.00 -4.88
N ASN A 105 11.18 -9.67 -5.50
CA ASN A 105 12.04 -10.63 -4.82
C ASN A 105 12.87 -9.95 -3.72
N ASN A 106 13.42 -8.76 -3.97
CA ASN A 106 14.17 -8.02 -2.96
C ASN A 106 13.29 -7.67 -1.74
N LEU A 107 12.04 -7.26 -1.95
CA LEU A 107 11.08 -7.02 -0.87
C LEU A 107 10.78 -8.29 -0.07
N LEU A 108 10.64 -9.43 -0.74
CA LEU A 108 10.43 -10.72 -0.07
C LEU A 108 11.64 -11.11 0.78
N LEU A 109 12.86 -10.96 0.24
CA LEU A 109 14.10 -11.25 0.96
C LEU A 109 14.30 -10.31 2.17
N GLU A 110 14.01 -9.02 2.01
CA GLU A 110 14.04 -8.05 3.11
C GLU A 110 13.06 -8.44 4.22
N ASN A 111 11.83 -8.81 3.85
CA ASN A 111 10.80 -9.22 4.79
C ASN A 111 11.15 -10.51 5.54
N LEU A 112 11.87 -11.45 4.90
CA LEU A 112 12.39 -12.66 5.57
C LEU A 112 13.52 -12.30 6.54
N ARG A 113 14.52 -11.55 6.09
CA ARG A 113 15.63 -11.10 6.94
C ARG A 113 15.16 -10.28 8.15
N GLY A 114 14.11 -9.49 7.99
CA GLY A 114 13.50 -8.72 9.08
C GLY A 114 12.86 -9.61 10.16
N LYS A 115 12.34 -10.78 9.81
CA LYS A 115 11.72 -11.73 10.76
C LYS A 115 12.77 -12.48 11.58
N ASP A 116 13.90 -12.83 10.98
CA ASP A 116 14.97 -13.58 11.65
C ASP A 116 15.71 -12.77 12.73
N ASN A 117 15.61 -11.43 12.70
CA ASN A 117 16.21 -10.54 13.71
C ASN A 117 15.30 -10.31 14.93
N VAL A 118 14.14 -10.98 14.99
CA VAL A 118 13.19 -10.91 16.10
C VAL A 118 13.08 -12.30 16.73
N GLU A 119 14.22 -12.81 17.21
CA GLU A 119 14.32 -13.98 18.11
C GLU A 119 15.13 -13.63 19.35
#